data_AF-A0A9D9WDX9-F1
#
_entry.id   AF-A0A9D9WDX9-F1
#
_cell.length_a   1.000
_cell.length_b   1.000
_cell.length_c   1.000
_cell.angle_alpha   90.00
_cell.angle_beta   90.00
_cell.angle_gamma   90.00
#
_symmetry.space_group_name_H-M   'P 1'
#
loop_
_entity.id
_entity.type
_entity.pdbx_description
1 polymer ?
#
loop_
_entity_poly.entity_id
_entity_poly.type
_entity_poly.pdbx_seq_one_letter_code
_entity_poly.pdbx_strand_id
1 'polypeptide(L)' 'ICFAGEVGLNGEIRAVNRIQQRIAEAEKLGFEKIIISGFNSKGIDTKKHGIEIIPVERVDEAYRLFF' A
#
# COMPACT_ATOMS: atom_id res chain seq x y z
N ILE A 1 0.70 -4.25 10.28
CA ILE A 1 1.01 -3.38 9.13
C ILE A 1 1.70 -4.20 8.04
N CYS A 2 1.38 -3.99 6.77
CA CYS A 2 2.03 -4.66 5.63
C CYS A 2 2.28 -3.67 4.47
N PHE A 3 3.03 -4.07 3.45
CA PHE A 3 3.38 -3.24 2.29
C PHE A 3 3.22 -3.99 0.97
N ALA A 4 2.68 -3.30 -0.03
CA ALA A 4 2.56 -3.79 -1.40
C ALA A 4 2.96 -2.68 -2.39
N GLY A 5 4.15 -2.81 -2.97
CA GLY A 5 4.69 -1.88 -3.95
C GLY A 5 5.97 -2.41 -4.56
N GLU A 6 6.35 -1.87 -5.72
CA GLU A 6 7.67 -2.09 -6.31
C GLU A 6 8.59 -0.94 -5.93
N VAL A 7 9.82 -1.25 -5.52
CA VAL A 7 10.80 -0.23 -5.12
C VAL A 7 11.78 -0.01 -6.26
N GLY A 8 11.88 1.25 -6.70
CA GLY A 8 12.91 1.70 -7.62
C GLY A 8 14.25 1.93 -6.94
N LEU A 9 15.31 1.90 -7.74
CA LEU A 9 16.68 2.13 -7.25
C LEU A 9 16.88 3.55 -6.69
N ASN A 10 16.09 4.54 -7.13
CA ASN A 10 16.16 5.91 -6.62
C ASN A 10 15.23 6.13 -5.40
N GLY A 11 14.65 5.05 -4.87
CA GLY A 11 13.76 5.08 -3.71
C GLY A 11 12.32 5.46 -4.02
N GLU A 12 11.92 5.50 -5.28
CA GLU A 12 10.53 5.68 -5.70
C GLU A 12 9.70 4.40 -5.53
N ILE A 13 8.43 4.53 -5.15
CA ILE A 13 7.50 3.42 -5.00
C ILE A 13 6.55 3.37 -6.21
N ARG A 14 6.73 2.35 -7.04
CA ARG A 14 5.98 2.11 -8.27
C ARG A 14 4.69 1.35 -8.01
N ALA A 15 3.73 1.56 -8.92
CA ALA A 15 2.46 0.85 -8.90
C ALA A 15 2.64 -0.64 -9.13
N VAL A 16 1.86 -1.46 -8.42
CA VAL A 16 1.79 -2.91 -8.63
C VAL A 16 0.45 -3.33 -9.21
N ASN A 17 0.47 -4.43 -9.95
CA ASN A 17 -0.74 -5.01 -10.51
C ASN A 17 -1.63 -5.65 -9.43
N ARG A 18 -2.95 -5.63 -9.69
CA ARG A 18 -3.99 -6.27 -8.87
C ARG A 18 -4.01 -5.81 -7.41
N ILE A 19 -3.86 -4.51 -7.17
CA ILE A 19 -3.78 -3.94 -5.81
C ILE A 19 -5.03 -4.20 -4.96
N GLN A 20 -6.23 -4.19 -5.56
CA GLN A 20 -7.48 -4.48 -4.83
C GLN A 20 -7.48 -5.89 -4.24
N GLN A 21 -6.98 -6.88 -4.98
CA GLN A 21 -6.86 -8.25 -4.50
C GLN A 21 -5.87 -8.34 -3.32
N ARG A 22 -4.73 -7.64 -3.42
CA ARG A 22 -3.72 -7.61 -2.36
C ARG A 22 -4.24 -6.95 -1.07
N ILE A 23 -5.03 -5.88 -1.20
CA ILE A 23 -5.69 -5.23 -0.07
C ILE A 23 -6.69 -6.19 0.59
N ALA A 24 -7.53 -6.87 -0.19
CA ALA A 24 -8.49 -7.85 0.33
C ALA A 24 -7.80 -9.04 1.02
N GLU A 25 -6.66 -9.50 0.49
CA GLU A 25 -5.84 -10.54 1.13
C GLU A 25 -5.24 -10.05 2.46
N ALA A 26 -4.70 -8.82 2.49
CA ALA A 26 -4.17 -8.24 3.71
C ALA A 26 -5.25 -8.06 4.79
N GLU A 27 -6.43 -7.58 4.41
CA GLU A 27 -7.60 -7.47 5.28
C GLU A 27 -8.02 -8.84 5.83
N LYS A 28 -8.11 -9.87 4.97
CA LYS A 28 -8.47 -11.24 5.37
C LYS A 28 -7.44 -11.86 6.32
N LEU A 29 -6.17 -11.52 6.18
CA LEU A 29 -5.10 -11.96 7.08
C LEU A 29 -5.10 -11.21 8.43
N GLY A 30 -5.97 -10.22 8.62
CA GLY A 30 -6.11 -9.48 9.87
C GLY A 30 -5.10 -8.34 10.02
N PHE A 31 -4.50 -7.85 8.94
CA PHE A 31 -3.69 -6.64 9.02
C PHE A 31 -4.58 -5.41 9.22
N GLU A 32 -4.19 -4.53 10.15
CA GLU A 32 -4.90 -3.27 10.40
C GLU A 32 -4.59 -2.18 9.36
N LYS A 33 -3.39 -2.22 8.77
CA LYS A 33 -2.89 -1.21 7.84
C LYS A 33 -2.12 -1.83 6.68
N ILE A 34 -2.33 -1.34 5.47
CA ILE A 34 -1.56 -1.67 4.28
C ILE A 34 -0.99 -0.40 3.63
N ILE A 35 0.32 -0.40 3.40
CA ILE A 35 1.02 0.65 2.67
C ILE A 35 1.06 0.25 1.18
N ILE A 36 0.66 1.17 0.30
CA ILE A 36 0.62 0.94 -1.16
C ILE A 36 1.28 2.09 -1.92
N SER A 37 1.63 1.88 -3.18
CA SER A 37 2.05 2.98 -4.05
C SER A 37 0.96 4.04 -4.18
N GLY A 38 1.32 5.33 -4.08
CA GLY A 38 0.44 6.45 -4.34
C GLY A 38 -0.21 6.41 -5.73
N PHE A 39 0.48 5.84 -6.72
CA PHE A 39 -0.05 5.62 -8.06
C PHE A 39 -1.18 4.60 -8.11
N ASN A 40 -1.20 3.60 -7.21
CA ASN A 40 -2.30 2.65 -7.11
C ASN A 40 -3.57 3.27 -6.50
N SER A 41 -3.43 4.30 -5.66
CA SER A 41 -4.54 4.87 -4.89
C SER A 41 -5.65 5.49 -5.75
N LYS A 42 -5.31 6.02 -6.93
CA LYS A 42 -6.24 6.71 -7.84
C LYS A 42 -7.41 5.84 -8.36
N GLY A 43 -7.31 4.52 -8.26
CA GLY A 43 -8.34 3.57 -8.71
C GLY A 43 -8.97 2.74 -7.59
N ILE A 44 -8.74 3.09 -6.32
CA ILE A 44 -9.18 2.29 -5.18
C ILE A 44 -10.22 3.07 -4.39
N ASP A 45 -11.37 2.43 -4.15
CA ASP A 45 -12.39 2.93 -3.26
C ASP A 45 -12.04 2.55 -1.82
N THR A 46 -11.32 3.45 -1.14
CA THR A 46 -10.80 3.20 0.21
C THR A 46 -11.90 3.01 1.26
N LYS A 47 -13.14 3.44 0.98
CA LYS A 47 -14.27 3.29 1.92
C LYS A 47 -14.86 1.89 1.96
N LYS A 48 -14.50 1.03 0.99
CA LYS A 48 -14.99 -0.35 0.90
C LYS A 48 -14.15 -1.35 1.69
N HIS A 49 -13.02 -0.91 2.24
CA HIS A 49 -12.07 -1.76 2.94
C HIS A 49 -12.07 -1.43 4.43
N GLY A 50 -12.08 -2.45 5.28
CA GLY A 50 -11.91 -2.33 6.73
C GLY A 50 -10.45 -2.17 7.16
N ILE A 51 -9.50 -2.34 6.24
CA ILE A 51 -8.07 -2.09 6.44
C ILE A 51 -7.71 -0.64 6.10
N GLU A 52 -6.86 0.00 6.91
CA GLU A 52 -6.36 1.34 6.64
C GLU A 52 -5.37 1.31 5.46
N ILE A 53 -5.71 2.01 4.37
CA ILE A 53 -4.87 2.06 3.16
C ILE A 53 -4.04 3.35 3.21
N ILE A 54 -2.72 3.20 3.25
CA ILE A 54 -1.78 4.33 3.33
C ILE A 54 -1.00 4.42 2.00
N PRO A 55 -1.29 5.39 1.13
CA PRO A 55 -0.52 5.62 -0.08
C PRO A 55 0.80 6.32 0.22
N VAL A 56 1.89 5.85 -0.40
CA VAL A 56 3.23 6.45 -0.31
C VAL A 56 3.88 6.52 -1.70
N GLU A 57 4.72 7.53 -1.93
CA GLU A 57 5.44 7.69 -3.20
C GLU A 57 6.93 7.35 -3.09
N ARG A 58 7.49 7.40 -1.88
CA ARG A 58 8.90 7.13 -1.62
C ARG A 58 9.14 6.16 -0.47
N VAL A 59 10.25 5.44 -0.53
CA VAL A 59 10.66 4.46 0.49
C VAL A 59 10.89 5.12 1.85
N ASP A 60 11.38 6.36 1.87
CA ASP A 60 11.59 7.10 3.13
C ASP A 60 10.28 7.41 3.87
N GLU A 61 9.17 7.61 3.16
CA GLU A 61 7.84 7.75 3.76
C GLU A 61 7.38 6.42 4.37
N ALA A 62 7.55 5.32 3.63
CA ALA A 62 7.22 3.98 4.13
C ALA A 62 8.01 3.64 5.39
N TYR A 63 9.30 3.99 5.43
CA TYR A 63 10.17 3.71 6.58
C TYR A 63 9.66 4.38 7.87
N ARG A 64 9.21 5.63 7.79
CA ARG A 64 8.63 6.37 8.94
C ARG A 64 7.30 5.82 9.45
N LEU A 65 6.63 4.98 8.66
CA LEU A 65 5.38 4.33 9.06
C LEU A 65 5.63 2.98 9.73
N PHE A 66 6.79 2.38 9.48
CA PHE A 66 7.19 1.09 10.06
C PHE A 66 7.92 1.24 11.40
N PHE A 67 8.65 2.33 11.59
CA PHE A 67 9.52 2.59 12.74
C PHE A 67 9.25 3.98 13.31
#